data_AF-A0A9D8AW17-F1
#
_entry.id   AF-A0A9D8AW17-F1
#
_cell.length_a   1.000
_cell.length_b   1.000
_cell.length_c   1.000
_cell.angle_alpha   90.00
_cell.angle_beta   90.00
_cell.angle_gamma   90.00
#
_symmetry.space_group_name_H-M   'P 1'
#
loop_
_entity.id
_entity.type
_entity.pdbx_description
1 polymer ?
#
loop_
_entity_poly.entity_id
_entity_poly.type
_entity_poly.pdbx_seq_one_letter_code
_entity_poly.pdbx_strand_id
1 'polypeptide(L)'
;MPDGQVFGTICVLDRKANAYSQTYEALVAQFKDLVESHLKLLHLNRALEFKNQEMQTYLDEINTLRGIVPMCALCKKIRDDKGAWHPVEHYLYRHPQADISHTYCAECFEKHFGIPADGSYKADDAG
;
A
#
# COMPACT_ATOMS: atom_id res chain seq x y z
N MET A 1 -21.93 -0.49 -7.67
CA MET A 1 -20.46 -0.58 -7.83
C MET A 1 -19.94 0.82 -8.21
N PRO A 2 -18.63 1.07 -8.43
CA PRO A 2 -18.12 2.39 -8.81
C PRO A 2 -18.80 2.99 -10.07
N ASP A 3 -19.44 2.13 -10.86
CA ASP A 3 -20.26 2.35 -12.05
C ASP A 3 -21.77 2.60 -11.79
N GLY A 4 -22.21 2.59 -10.53
CA GLY A 4 -23.64 2.72 -10.18
C GLY A 4 -24.48 1.46 -10.41
N GLN A 5 -23.88 0.33 -10.81
CA GLN A 5 -24.62 -0.91 -11.01
C GLN A 5 -25.04 -1.51 -9.66
N VAL A 6 -26.33 -1.84 -9.52
CA VAL A 6 -26.91 -2.46 -8.32
C VAL A 6 -26.30 -3.86 -8.14
N PHE A 7 -25.68 -4.12 -6.98
CA PHE A 7 -25.05 -5.41 -6.64
C PHE A 7 -26.08 -6.49 -6.25
N GLY A 8 -27.26 -6.46 -6.87
CA GLY A 8 -28.41 -7.26 -6.49
C GLY A 8 -29.23 -6.64 -5.35
N THR A 9 -30.44 -7.18 -5.18
CA THR A 9 -31.35 -6.83 -4.09
C THR A 9 -31.26 -7.90 -3.01
N ILE A 10 -31.00 -7.51 -1.76
CA ILE A 10 -31.25 -8.41 -0.64
C ILE A 10 -32.77 -8.66 -0.61
N CYS A 11 -33.17 -9.88 -0.94
CA CYS A 11 -34.56 -10.28 -0.94
C CYS A 11 -34.87 -10.86 0.44
N VAL A 12 -35.41 -10.02 1.33
CA VAL A 12 -35.95 -10.48 2.62
C VAL A 12 -37.36 -10.99 2.33
N LEU A 13 -37.49 -12.31 2.14
CA LEU A 13 -38.79 -12.96 1.99
C LEU A 13 -39.52 -12.91 3.33
N ASP A 14 -40.40 -11.92 3.48
CA ASP A 14 -41.33 -11.86 4.60
C ASP A 14 -42.71 -12.37 4.17
N ARG A 15 -43.34 -13.17 5.03
CA ARG A 15 -44.70 -13.70 4.82
C ARG A 15 -45.77 -12.65 5.14
N LYS A 16 -45.39 -11.51 5.74
CA LYS A 16 -46.27 -10.40 6.09
C LYS A 16 -45.67 -9.08 5.61
N ALA A 17 -46.48 -8.20 5.05
CA ALA A 17 -46.03 -6.86 4.68
C ALA A 17 -45.65 -6.08 5.95
N ASN A 18 -44.37 -5.75 6.11
CA ASN A 18 -43.89 -4.92 7.20
C ASN A 18 -44.02 -3.45 6.82
N ALA A 19 -44.70 -2.67 7.65
CA ALA A 19 -44.66 -1.21 7.57
C ALA A 19 -43.47 -0.73 8.41
N TYR A 20 -42.36 -0.41 7.76
CA TYR A 20 -41.19 0.13 8.44
C TYR A 20 -41.45 1.59 8.83
N SER A 21 -40.94 2.00 9.99
CA SER A 21 -40.98 3.40 10.38
C SER A 21 -40.05 4.22 9.47
N GLN A 22 -40.36 5.50 9.24
CA GLN A 22 -39.48 6.41 8.50
C GLN A 22 -38.05 6.44 9.07
N THR A 23 -37.90 6.26 10.39
CA THR A 23 -36.59 6.16 11.04
C THR A 23 -35.80 4.92 10.61
N TYR A 24 -36.46 3.79 10.40
CA TYR A 24 -35.81 2.55 9.95
C TYR A 24 -35.39 2.67 8.48
N GLU A 25 -36.25 3.22 7.63
CA GLU A 25 -35.92 3.48 6.22
C GLU A 25 -34.73 4.44 6.07
N ALA A 26 -34.73 5.53 6.85
CA ALA A 26 -33.63 6.49 6.87
C ALA A 26 -32.30 5.85 7.33
N LEU A 27 -32.35 4.98 8.33
CA LEU A 27 -31.17 4.25 8.81
C LEU A 27 -30.60 3.32 7.74
N VAL A 28 -31.44 2.54 7.07
CA VAL A 28 -31.01 1.63 6.00
C VAL A 28 -30.44 2.41 4.81
N ALA A 29 -31.00 3.56 4.49
CA ALA A 29 -30.46 4.46 3.46
C ALA A 29 -29.07 4.99 3.83
N GLN A 30 -28.87 5.45 5.08
CA GLN A 30 -27.54 5.90 5.54
C GLN A 30 -26.51 4.78 5.50
N PHE A 31 -26.90 3.56 5.90
CA PHE A 31 -26.01 2.41 5.85
C PHE A 31 -25.62 2.07 4.41
N LYS A 32 -26.57 2.12 3.47
CA LYS A 32 -26.30 1.95 2.03
C LYS A 32 -25.26 2.96 1.55
N ASP A 33 -25.44 4.24 1.85
CA ASP A 33 -24.53 5.30 1.39
C ASP A 33 -23.10 5.13 1.95
N LEU A 34 -23.00 4.72 3.21
CA LEU A 34 -21.71 4.43 3.85
C LEU A 34 -21.01 3.24 3.19
N VAL A 35 -21.74 2.14 2.97
CA VAL A 35 -21.20 0.93 2.32
C VAL A 35 -20.75 1.23 0.89
N GLU A 36 -21.55 1.96 0.12
CA GLU A 36 -21.19 2.37 -1.24
C GLU A 36 -19.92 3.23 -1.26
N SER A 37 -19.79 4.15 -0.31
CA SER A 37 -18.61 5.01 -0.18
C SER A 37 -17.36 4.19 0.19
N HIS A 38 -17.47 3.27 1.15
CA HIS A 38 -16.37 2.38 1.53
C HIS A 38 -15.91 1.49 0.37
N LEU A 39 -16.83 0.94 -0.41
CA LEU A 39 -16.49 0.13 -1.59
C LEU A 39 -15.75 0.95 -2.66
N LYS A 40 -16.13 2.21 -2.88
CA LYS A 40 -15.41 3.11 -3.80
C LYS A 40 -13.98 3.38 -3.30
N LEU A 41 -13.83 3.65 -2.00
CA LEU A 41 -12.51 3.89 -1.40
C LEU A 41 -11.60 2.67 -1.53
N LEU A 42 -12.10 1.45 -1.28
CA LEU A 42 -11.33 0.22 -1.48
C LEU A 42 -10.87 0.03 -2.92
N HIS A 43 -11.73 0.33 -3.90
CA HIS A 43 -11.38 0.22 -5.31
C HIS A 43 -10.29 1.22 -5.72
N LEU A 44 -10.42 2.47 -5.27
CA LEU A 44 -9.43 3.52 -5.54
C LEU A 44 -8.09 3.24 -4.86
N ASN A 45 -8.09 2.76 -3.61
CA ASN A 45 -6.87 2.36 -2.92
C ASN A 45 -6.15 1.25 -3.68
N ARG A 46 -6.85 0.22 -4.16
CA ARG A 46 -6.25 -0.84 -4.99
C ARG A 46 -5.66 -0.28 -6.29
N ALA A 47 -6.37 0.64 -6.96
CA ALA A 47 -5.85 1.26 -8.19
C ALA A 47 -4.61 2.13 -7.92
N LEU A 48 -4.57 2.81 -6.78
CA LEU A 48 -3.42 3.59 -6.33
C LEU A 48 -2.22 2.69 -6.00
N GLU A 49 -2.44 1.58 -5.31
CA GLU A 49 -1.42 0.57 -5.03
C GLU A 49 -0.81 0.02 -6.33
N PHE A 50 -1.65 -0.32 -7.31
CA PHE A 50 -1.18 -0.80 -8.61
C PHE A 50 -0.28 0.23 -9.32
N LYS A 51 -0.72 1.50 -9.38
CA LYS A 51 0.09 2.57 -9.98
C LYS A 51 1.41 2.80 -9.23
N ASN A 52 1.40 2.73 -7.90
CA ASN A 52 2.63 2.85 -7.12
C ASN A 52 3.62 1.73 -7.43
N GLN A 53 3.14 0.49 -7.58
CA GLN A 53 3.98 -0.65 -7.98
C GLN A 53 4.56 -0.46 -9.39
N GLU A 54 3.73 -0.05 -10.35
CA GLU A 54 4.16 0.22 -11.72
C GLU A 54 5.24 1.32 -11.78
N MET A 55 5.04 2.43 -11.05
CA MET A 55 6.05 3.49 -10.93
C MET A 55 7.36 2.99 -10.32
N GLN A 56 7.29 2.15 -9.27
CA GLN A 56 8.48 1.55 -8.67
C GLN A 56 9.23 0.66 -9.66
N THR A 57 8.52 -0.15 -10.45
CA THR A 57 9.13 -0.96 -11.51
C THR A 57 9.88 -0.08 -12.52
N TYR A 58 9.29 1.01 -12.99
CA TYR A 58 9.98 1.93 -13.90
C TYR A 58 11.22 2.59 -13.29
N LEU A 59 11.16 2.96 -12.01
CA LEU A 59 12.34 3.50 -11.32
C LEU A 59 13.47 2.47 -11.23
N ASP A 60 13.14 1.22 -10.92
CA ASP A 60 14.11 0.12 -10.85
C ASP A 60 14.73 -0.19 -12.23
N GLU A 61 13.93 -0.13 -13.31
CA GLU A 61 14.43 -0.24 -14.68
C GLU A 61 15.40 0.90 -15.04
N ILE A 62 15.03 2.15 -14.75
CA ILE A 62 15.89 3.33 -15.00
C ILE A 62 17.20 3.22 -14.23
N ASN A 63 17.13 2.84 -12.95
CA ASN A 63 18.30 2.67 -12.10
C ASN A 63 19.23 1.59 -12.67
N THR A 64 18.67 0.46 -13.09
CA THR A 64 19.41 -0.62 -13.73
C THR A 64 20.10 -0.16 -15.02
N LEU A 65 19.37 0.52 -15.92
CA LEU A 65 19.89 1.01 -17.19
C LEU A 65 21.00 2.05 -17.01
N ARG A 66 20.93 2.86 -15.95
CA ARG A 66 21.94 3.89 -15.64
C ARG A 66 23.09 3.36 -14.75
N GLY A 67 23.01 2.13 -14.25
CA GLY A 67 23.98 1.62 -13.28
C GLY A 67 23.93 2.32 -11.92
N ILE A 68 22.78 2.90 -11.56
CA ILE A 68 22.55 3.58 -10.28
C ILE A 68 22.10 2.54 -9.25
N VAL A 69 22.74 2.53 -8.08
CA VAL A 69 22.45 1.58 -7.00
C VAL A 69 21.97 2.30 -5.74
N PRO A 70 20.93 1.79 -5.05
CA PRO A 70 20.45 2.41 -3.82
C PRO A 70 21.36 2.10 -2.65
N MET A 71 21.79 3.12 -1.93
CA MET A 71 22.49 3.03 -0.64
C MET A 71 21.58 3.47 0.50
N CYS A 72 21.59 2.72 1.61
CA CYS A 72 20.90 3.13 2.82
C CYS A 72 21.58 4.37 3.42
N ALA A 73 20.84 5.46 3.61
CA ALA A 73 21.38 6.70 4.15
C ALA A 73 21.91 6.55 5.59
N LEU A 74 21.39 5.57 6.35
CA LEU A 74 21.74 5.32 7.76
C LEU A 74 22.86 4.29 7.94
N CYS A 75 22.73 3.08 7.39
CA CYS A 75 23.73 2.01 7.56
C CYS A 75 24.73 1.86 6.40
N LYS A 76 24.58 2.66 5.33
CA LYS A 76 25.47 2.69 4.16
C LYS A 76 25.59 1.37 3.37
N LYS A 77 24.78 0.35 3.68
CA LYS A 77 24.65 -0.85 2.83
C LYS A 77 24.09 -0.46 1.46
N ILE A 78 24.51 -1.16 0.40
CA ILE A 78 23.99 -1.04 -0.97
C ILE A 78 23.06 -2.20 -1.27
N ARG A 79 21.92 -1.94 -1.93
CA ARG A 79 20.99 -2.95 -2.43
C ARG A 79 21.44 -3.42 -3.82
N ASP A 80 21.64 -4.72 -4.00
CA ASP A 80 21.95 -5.31 -5.30
C ASP A 80 20.70 -5.47 -6.20
N ASP A 81 20.92 -5.94 -7.42
CA ASP A 81 19.90 -6.23 -8.43
C ASP A 81 18.89 -7.30 -7.99
N LYS A 82 19.27 -8.16 -7.04
CA LYS A 82 18.41 -9.18 -6.44
C LYS A 82 17.69 -8.67 -5.19
N GLY A 83 17.92 -7.42 -4.81
CA GLY A 83 17.32 -6.77 -3.67
C GLY A 83 18.01 -7.05 -2.33
N ALA A 84 19.14 -7.75 -2.31
CA ALA A 84 19.90 -8.04 -1.11
C ALA A 84 20.80 -6.84 -0.72
N TRP A 85 20.92 -6.59 0.59
CA TRP A 85 21.74 -5.51 1.13
C TRP A 85 23.15 -5.98 1.46
N HIS A 86 24.16 -5.33 0.90
CA HIS A 86 25.58 -5.65 1.10
C HIS A 86 26.33 -4.45 1.68
N PRO A 87 27.42 -4.66 2.44
CA PRO A 87 28.36 -3.58 2.76
C PRO A 87 28.84 -2.88 1.49
N VAL A 88 29.02 -1.55 1.56
CA VAL A 88 29.40 -0.72 0.42
C VAL A 88 30.69 -1.21 -0.24
N GLU A 89 31.67 -1.61 0.55
CA GLU A 89 32.98 -2.07 0.09
C GLU A 89 32.85 -3.32 -0.77
N HIS A 90 31.98 -4.27 -0.38
CA HIS A 90 31.75 -5.52 -1.10
C HIS A 90 31.09 -5.30 -2.47
N TYR A 91 30.25 -4.27 -2.58
CA TYR A 91 29.56 -3.94 -3.82
C TYR A 91 30.47 -3.16 -4.77
N LEU A 92 31.09 -2.08 -4.29
CA LEU A 92 31.95 -1.22 -5.12
C LEU A 92 33.21 -1.94 -5.62
N TYR A 93 33.73 -2.93 -4.88
CA TYR A 93 34.82 -3.77 -5.38
C TYR A 93 34.47 -4.49 -6.70
N ARG A 94 33.21 -4.94 -6.84
CA ARG A 94 32.72 -5.64 -8.04
C ARG A 94 32.15 -4.67 -9.09
N HIS A 95 31.71 -3.48 -8.67
CA HIS A 95 31.04 -2.49 -9.51
C HIS A 95 31.62 -1.08 -9.26
N PRO A 96 32.89 -0.81 -9.64
CA PRO A 96 33.58 0.43 -9.28
C PRO A 96 33.05 1.69 -9.99
N GLN A 97 32.24 1.53 -11.04
CA GLN A 97 31.66 2.63 -11.83
C GLN A 97 30.17 2.88 -11.51
N ALA A 98 29.63 2.26 -10.46
CA ALA A 98 28.23 2.41 -10.10
C ALA A 98 27.96 3.80 -9.50
N ASP A 99 26.90 4.45 -9.97
CA ASP A 99 26.39 5.68 -9.38
C ASP A 99 25.52 5.35 -8.16
N ILE A 100 25.48 6.25 -7.16
CA ILE A 100 24.79 5.97 -5.89
C ILE A 100 23.57 6.86 -5.73
N SER A 101 22.42 6.25 -5.45
CA SER A 101 21.23 6.94 -4.93
C SER A 101 21.05 6.67 -3.44
N HIS A 102 20.25 7.49 -2.75
CA HIS A 102 19.99 7.33 -1.32
C HIS A 102 18.57 6.86 -1.05
N THR A 103 18.44 5.88 -0.17
CA THR A 103 17.16 5.34 0.32
C THR A 103 17.32 4.87 1.78
N TYR A 104 16.33 4.16 2.33
CA TYR A 104 16.43 3.51 3.63
C TYR A 104 16.18 2.01 3.50
N CYS A 105 16.99 1.17 4.15
CA CYS A 105 16.69 -0.26 4.25
C CYS A 105 15.62 -0.52 5.31
N ALA A 106 14.87 -1.62 5.17
CA ALA A 106 13.82 -2.02 6.10
C ALA A 106 14.30 -2.04 7.57
N GLU A 107 15.48 -2.61 7.82
CA GLU A 107 16.11 -2.66 9.15
C GLU A 107 16.26 -1.26 9.78
N CYS A 108 16.76 -0.29 9.00
CA CYS A 108 16.96 1.07 9.50
C CYS A 108 15.64 1.83 9.60
N PHE A 109 14.69 1.57 8.71
CA PHE A 109 13.40 2.23 8.74
C PHE A 109 12.62 1.85 10.01
N GLU A 110 12.56 0.55 10.33
CA GLU A 110 11.93 0.05 11.55
C GLU A 110 12.67 0.53 12.81
N LYS A 111 14.00 0.42 12.83
CA LYS A 111 14.81 0.80 14.00
C LYS A 111 14.73 2.28 14.35
N HIS A 112 14.68 3.17 13.35
CA HIS A 112 14.79 4.61 13.57
C HIS A 112 13.45 5.35 13.51
N PHE A 113 12.44 4.82 12.81
CA PHE A 113 11.13 5.46 12.69
C PHE A 113 10.00 4.66 13.34
N GLY A 114 10.24 3.42 13.79
CA GLY A 114 9.23 2.59 14.44
C GLY A 114 8.12 2.13 13.50
N ILE A 115 8.33 2.22 12.18
CA ILE A 115 7.34 1.85 11.17
C ILE A 115 7.81 0.56 10.47
N PRO A 116 7.03 -0.52 10.51
CA PRO A 116 7.31 -1.74 9.77
C PRO A 116 7.38 -1.47 8.26
N ALA A 117 8.31 -2.14 7.57
CA ALA A 117 8.53 -1.93 6.13
C ALA A 117 7.35 -2.38 5.25
N ASP A 118 6.39 -3.12 5.79
CA ASP A 118 5.15 -3.54 5.14
C ASP A 118 3.99 -2.52 5.32
N GLY A 119 4.24 -1.40 6.01
CA GLY A 119 3.23 -0.37 6.29
C GLY A 119 2.19 -0.78 7.31
N SER A 120 2.37 -1.90 8.03
CA SER A 120 1.46 -2.31 9.10
C SER A 120 1.65 -1.42 10.33
N TYR A 121 0.71 -0.50 10.56
CA TYR A 121 0.67 0.26 11.81
C TYR A 121 0.16 -0.67 12.91
N LYS A 122 1.04 -1.08 13.84
CA LYS A 122 0.58 -1.65 15.11
C LYS A 122 0.12 -0.48 15.96
N ALA A 123 -1.19 -0.39 16.22
CA ALA A 123 -1.68 0.46 17.28
C ALA A 123 -1.26 -0.22 18.59
N ASP A 124 -0.27 0.36 19.27
CA ASP A 124 0.10 -0.08 20.61
C ASP A 124 -1.10 0.16 21.52
N ASP A 125 -1.67 -0.91 22.07
CA ASP A 125 -2.60 -0.85 23.19
C ASP A 125 -1.90 -0.13 24.36
N ALA A 126 -2.30 1.11 24.62
CA ALA A 126 -1.93 1.83 25.82
C ALA A 126 -2.54 1.12 27.03
N GLY A 127 -1.71 0.41 27.78
CA GLY A 127 -1.99 -0.07 29.15
C GLY A 127 -1.51 0.95 30.19
#